data_AF-A0AAV6C286-F1
#
_entry.id   AF-A0AAV6C286-F1
#
_cell.length_a   1.000
_cell.length_b   1.000
_cell.length_c   1.000
_cell.angle_alpha   90.00
_cell.angle_beta   90.00
_cell.angle_gamma   90.00
#
_symmetry.space_group_name_H-M   'P 1'
#
loop_
_entity.id
_entity.type
_entity.pdbx_description
1 polymer ?
#
loop_
_entity_poly.entity_id
_entity_poly.type
_entity_poly.pdbx_seq_one_letter_code
_entity_poly.pdbx_strand_id
1 'polypeptide(L)'
;MTTWQKRDWRQYFEIARRPWRRLRPPRPVYPTGFNRILPAAGFSLSELDDAGINLDQAEQLGLPVDAGRIGAYGPNVSALRGFVVASRPR
;
A
#
# COMPACT_ATOMS: atom_id res chain seq x y z
N MET A 1 9.30 -28.25 4.29
CA MET A 1 8.03 -27.56 3.96
C MET A 1 7.14 -27.66 5.18
N THR A 2 6.97 -26.56 5.93
CA THR A 2 6.21 -26.58 7.18
C THR A 2 4.73 -26.37 6.87
N THR A 3 3.93 -27.40 7.07
CA THR A 3 2.48 -27.35 6.88
C THR A 3 1.85 -26.57 8.03
N TRP A 4 1.08 -25.53 7.71
CA TRP A 4 0.40 -24.70 8.71
C TRP A 4 -0.58 -25.52 9.57
N GLN A 5 -0.46 -25.37 10.88
CA GLN A 5 -1.35 -26.01 11.83
C GLN A 5 -2.64 -25.20 12.00
N LYS A 6 -3.70 -25.82 12.51
CA LYS A 6 -5.00 -25.16 12.78
C LYS A 6 -4.88 -23.92 13.69
N ARG A 7 -3.87 -23.90 14.57
CA ARG A 7 -3.54 -22.74 15.43
C ARG A 7 -2.98 -21.57 14.63
N ASP A 8 -2.07 -21.82 13.69
CA ASP A 8 -1.49 -20.79 12.82
C ASP A 8 -2.58 -20.11 11.99
N TRP A 9 -3.53 -20.92 11.47
CA TRP A 9 -4.70 -20.41 10.77
C TRP A 9 -5.59 -19.52 11.64
N ARG A 10 -5.88 -19.92 12.89
CA ARG A 10 -6.66 -19.09 13.83
C ARG A 10 -5.97 -17.77 14.13
N GLN A 11 -4.67 -17.82 14.43
CA GLN A 11 -3.88 -16.62 14.74
C GLN A 11 -3.83 -15.65 13.56
N TYR A 12 -3.65 -16.17 12.34
CA TYR A 12 -3.72 -15.36 11.13
C TYR A 12 -5.10 -14.69 10.96
N PHE A 13 -6.19 -15.44 11.13
CA PHE A 13 -7.54 -14.90 11.00
C PHE A 13 -7.85 -13.82 12.05
N GLU A 14 -7.37 -13.96 13.29
CA GLU A 14 -7.52 -12.94 14.32
C GLU A 14 -6.75 -11.66 14.01
N ILE A 15 -5.52 -11.79 13.50
CA ILE A 15 -4.71 -10.65 13.05
C ILE A 15 -5.39 -9.97 11.85
N ALA A 16 -5.87 -10.73 10.88
CA ALA A 16 -6.53 -10.22 9.69
C ALA A 16 -7.90 -9.56 9.99
N ARG A 17 -8.61 -10.03 11.02
CA ARG A 17 -9.90 -9.48 11.48
C ARG A 17 -9.78 -8.28 12.41
N ARG A 18 -8.58 -7.97 12.94
CA ARG A 18 -8.42 -6.78 13.79
C ARG A 18 -8.88 -5.54 13.00
N PRO A 19 -9.86 -4.78 13.52
CA PRO A 19 -10.20 -3.50 12.91
C PRO A 19 -8.95 -2.64 12.92
N TRP A 20 -8.66 -2.05 11.76
CA TRP A 20 -7.48 -1.22 11.60
C TRP A 20 -7.60 -0.02 12.54
N ARG A 21 -6.85 -0.08 13.65
CA ARG A 21 -6.77 1.04 14.62
C ARG A 21 -6.08 2.28 14.03
N ARG A 22 -5.38 2.10 12.91
CA ARG A 22 -4.73 3.12 12.09
C ARG A 22 -5.42 3.18 10.72
N LEU A 23 -5.29 4.29 10.01
CA LEU A 23 -5.76 4.38 8.62
C LEU A 23 -5.08 3.29 7.78
N ARG A 24 -5.87 2.55 7.01
CA ARG A 24 -5.31 1.54 6.09
C ARG A 24 -4.49 2.25 5.00
N PRO A 25 -3.26 1.78 4.72
CA PRO A 25 -2.51 2.31 3.60
C PRO A 25 -3.28 2.06 2.29
N PRO A 26 -3.32 3.05 1.38
CA PRO A 26 -3.93 2.86 0.07
C PRO A 26 -3.22 1.76 -0.71
N ARG A 27 -3.94 1.11 -1.61
CA ARG A 27 -3.40 0.10 -2.52
C ARG A 27 -3.32 0.69 -3.93
N PRO A 28 -2.13 0.66 -4.56
CA PRO A 28 -1.94 1.28 -5.87
C PRO A 28 -2.60 0.45 -6.97
N VAL A 29 -2.90 1.16 -8.06
CA VAL A 29 -3.44 0.57 -9.29
C VAL A 29 -2.68 1.10 -10.50
N TYR A 30 -2.75 0.41 -11.63
CA TYR A 30 -2.19 0.93 -12.88
C TYR A 30 -3.21 0.83 -14.01
N PRO A 31 -3.23 1.82 -14.93
CA PRO A 31 -4.07 1.75 -16.11
C PRO A 31 -3.49 0.73 -17.07
N THR A 32 -4.37 0.00 -17.74
CA THR A 32 -4.04 -0.78 -18.92
C THR A 32 -4.57 -0.05 -20.15
N GLY A 33 -3.95 -0.27 -21.32
CA GLY A 33 -4.30 0.42 -22.58
C GLY A 33 -5.74 0.22 -23.08
N PHE A 34 -6.59 -0.49 -22.34
CA PHE A 34 -7.98 -0.81 -22.70
C PHE A 34 -9.01 -0.15 -21.77
N ASN A 35 -8.70 1.02 -21.20
CA ASN A 35 -9.56 1.70 -20.21
C ASN A 35 -9.92 0.79 -19.01
N ARG A 36 -8.99 -0.09 -18.63
CA ARG A 36 -9.12 -0.93 -17.44
C ARG A 36 -8.06 -0.54 -16.44
N ILE A 37 -8.34 -0.82 -15.18
CA ILE A 37 -7.44 -0.53 -14.07
C ILE A 37 -7.19 -1.84 -13.35
N LEU A 38 -5.93 -2.17 -13.10
CA LEU A 38 -5.52 -3.39 -12.41
C LEU A 38 -4.83 -3.05 -11.09
N PRO A 39 -4.97 -3.90 -10.05
CA PRO A 39 -4.23 -3.72 -8.81
C PRO A 39 -2.73 -3.92 -9.04
N ALA A 40 -1.93 -3.04 -8.44
CA ALA A 40 -0.48 -3.19 -8.39
C ALA A 40 -0.03 -3.87 -7.09
N ALA A 41 1.14 -4.51 -7.11
CA ALA A 41 1.75 -5.07 -5.90
C ALA A 41 2.11 -3.97 -4.89
N GLY A 42 2.63 -2.84 -5.38
CA GLY A 42 3.03 -1.67 -4.59
C GLY A 42 3.15 -0.39 -5.42
N PHE A 43 3.42 0.71 -4.72
CA PHE A 43 3.62 2.03 -5.30
C PHE A 43 4.99 2.06 -5.97
N SER A 44 5.06 2.67 -7.15
CA SER A 44 6.35 2.87 -7.80
C SER A 44 7.17 3.93 -7.06
N LEU A 45 8.48 3.93 -7.26
CA LEU A 45 9.35 4.96 -6.71
C LEU A 45 8.98 6.36 -7.22
N SER A 46 8.57 6.47 -8.49
CA SER A 46 8.09 7.73 -9.06
C SER A 46 6.81 8.24 -8.38
N GLU A 47 5.88 7.35 -8.04
CA GLU A 47 4.64 7.74 -7.33
C GLU A 47 4.93 8.25 -5.91
N LEU A 48 5.92 7.66 -5.23
CA LEU A 48 6.36 8.12 -3.92
C LEU A 48 7.05 9.49 -4.00
N ASP A 49 7.94 9.67 -4.97
CA ASP A 49 8.65 10.92 -5.23
C ASP A 49 7.66 12.06 -5.58
N ASP A 50 6.71 11.80 -6.49
CA ASP A 50 5.64 12.74 -6.85
C ASP A 50 4.73 13.07 -5.66
N ALA A 51 4.59 12.15 -4.70
CA ALA A 51 3.84 12.36 -3.46
C ALA A 51 4.66 13.07 -2.37
N GLY A 52 5.96 13.28 -2.58
CA GLY A 52 6.88 13.83 -1.59
C GLY A 52 7.15 12.89 -0.42
N ILE A 53 7.09 11.58 -0.65
CA ILE A 53 7.27 10.52 0.34
C ILE A 53 8.59 9.81 0.04
N ASN A 54 9.50 9.78 1.02
CA ASN A 54 10.73 8.98 0.91
C ASN A 54 10.49 7.53 1.38
N LEU A 55 11.46 6.64 1.12
CA LEU A 55 11.34 5.20 1.42
C LEU A 55 11.20 4.93 2.93
N ASP A 56 11.95 5.63 3.78
CA ASP A 56 11.86 5.48 5.23
C ASP A 56 10.46 5.84 5.74
N GLN A 57 9.88 6.93 5.23
CA GLN A 57 8.52 7.35 5.55
C GLN A 57 7.49 6.35 5.03
N ALA A 58 7.68 5.81 3.83
CA ALA A 58 6.81 4.79 3.27
C ALA A 58 6.80 3.52 4.12
N GLU A 59 7.96 3.09 4.62
CA GLU A 59 8.10 1.96 5.53
C GLU A 59 7.40 2.22 6.87
N GLN A 60 7.64 3.38 7.49
CA GLN A 60 6.97 3.78 8.74
C GLN A 60 5.44 3.82 8.62
N LEU A 61 4.95 4.23 7.45
CA LEU A 61 3.53 4.27 7.11
C LEU A 61 2.97 2.90 6.69
N GLY A 62 3.81 1.89 6.51
CA GLY A 62 3.42 0.56 6.04
C GLY A 62 2.88 0.56 4.60
N LEU A 63 3.37 1.48 3.77
CA LEU A 63 2.98 1.54 2.36
C LEU A 63 3.60 0.36 1.59
N PRO A 64 2.84 -0.35 0.75
CA PRO A 64 3.40 -1.35 -0.13
C PRO A 64 4.19 -0.65 -1.23
N VAL A 65 5.48 -0.92 -1.34
CA VAL A 65 6.38 -0.34 -2.37
C VAL A 65 6.81 -1.42 -3.35
N ASP A 66 6.78 -1.09 -4.63
CA ASP A 66 7.27 -1.93 -5.71
C ASP A 66 8.36 -1.19 -6.49
N ALA A 67 9.62 -1.45 -6.11
CA ALA A 67 10.78 -0.80 -6.71
C ALA A 67 11.03 -1.21 -8.17
N GLY A 68 10.43 -2.32 -8.62
CA GLY A 68 10.54 -2.78 -10.01
C GLY A 68 9.52 -2.13 -10.95
N ARG A 69 8.49 -1.48 -10.40
CA ARG A 69 7.43 -0.83 -11.19
C ARG A 69 7.88 0.56 -11.63
N ILE A 70 7.77 0.80 -12.94
CA ILE A 70 8.19 2.05 -13.57
C ILE A 70 6.97 2.91 -13.91
N GLY A 71 7.11 4.23 -13.72
CA GLY A 71 6.11 5.23 -14.11
C GLY A 71 5.20 5.64 -12.95
N ALA A 72 4.44 6.70 -13.18
CA ALA A 72 3.53 7.27 -12.19
C ALA A 72 2.10 7.30 -12.70
N TYR A 73 1.17 6.92 -11.82
CA TYR A 73 -0.26 7.08 -12.07
C TYR A 73 -0.83 8.16 -11.15
N GLY A 74 -1.25 9.29 -11.73
CA GLY A 74 -1.71 10.46 -10.98
C GLY A 74 -2.73 10.17 -9.87
N PRO A 75 -3.74 9.29 -10.07
CA PRO A 75 -4.65 8.89 -9.00
C PRO A 75 -3.99 8.25 -7.78
N ASN A 76 -2.91 7.47 -7.98
CA ASN A 76 -2.15 6.88 -6.87
C ASN A 76 -1.43 7.97 -6.07
N VAL A 77 -0.82 8.95 -6.75
CA VAL A 77 -0.15 10.09 -6.12
C VAL A 77 -1.12 10.90 -5.27
N SER A 78 -2.31 11.19 -5.80
CA SER A 78 -3.38 11.89 -5.05
C SER A 78 -3.82 11.10 -3.82
N ALA A 79 -3.96 9.77 -3.94
CA ALA A 79 -4.30 8.90 -2.81
C ALA A 79 -3.20 8.89 -1.74
N LEU A 80 -1.92 8.88 -2.14
CA LEU A 80 -0.78 8.96 -1.24
C LEU A 80 -0.77 10.27 -0.46
N ARG A 81 -0.93 11.41 -1.14
CA ARG A 81 -0.99 12.73 -0.49
C ARG A 81 -2.13 12.82 0.52
N GLY A 82 -3.32 12.36 0.14
CA GLY A 82 -4.49 12.31 1.04
C GLY A 82 -4.24 11.42 2.26
N PHE A 83 -3.61 10.26 2.06
CA PHE A 83 -3.26 9.35 3.14
C PHE A 83 -2.24 9.94 4.12
N VAL A 84 -1.19 10.60 3.62
CA VAL A 84 -0.18 11.26 4.47
C VAL A 84 -0.79 12.36 5.31
N VAL A 85 -1.70 13.16 4.74
CA VAL A 85 -2.41 14.20 5.49
C VAL A 85 -3.25 13.57 6.61
N ALA A 86 -3.94 12.47 6.32
CA ALA A 86 -4.81 11.80 7.27
C ALA A 86 -4.04 11.01 8.35
N SER A 87 -2.83 10.53 8.04
CA SER A 87 -1.99 9.72 8.96
C SER A 87 -1.20 10.55 9.97
N ARG A 88 -1.15 11.88 9.80
CA ARG A 88 -0.54 12.77 10.79
C ARG A 88 -1.36 12.79 12.08
N PRO A 89 -0.73 12.58 13.26
CA PRO A 89 -1.41 12.79 14.53
C PRO A 89 -1.85 14.26 14.62
N ARG A 90 -3.12 14.48 14.97
CA ARG A 90 -3.63 15.81 15.33
C ARG A 90 -3.14 16.20 16.72
#